data_AF-K4LNG0-F1
#
_entry.id   AF-K4LNG0-F1
#
_cell.length_a   1.000
_cell.length_b   1.000
_cell.length_c   1.000
_cell.angle_alpha   90.00
_cell.angle_beta   90.00
_cell.angle_gamma   90.00
#
_symmetry.space_group_name_H-M   'P 1'
#
loop_
_entity.id
_entity.type
_entity.pdbx_description
1 polymer ?
#
loop_
_entity_poly.entity_id
_entity_poly.type
_entity_poly.pdbx_seq_one_letter_code
_entity_poly.pdbx_strand_id
1 'polypeptide(L)'
;VYKRYKQYYEQLQAVMGSFECVAGLGHAAPYASLTLKSLSKHFKCLKNAITDQLQFSTNYKIQQRGHVMNSENKTDFLGFKGSDSSRGLCSAGQRHGFPDHHAPVWRPHRGLPERAVTVLRAWLFDHFLHPYPTDTDKLMLAKQTGLSRNQVSNWFINARVRVWKPMVEEI
;
A
#
# COMPACT_ATOMS: atom_id res chain seq x y z
N VAL A 1 9.79 61.44 4.67
CA VAL A 1 8.91 60.24 4.59
C VAL A 1 9.22 59.38 3.36
N TYR A 2 9.19 59.93 2.15
CA TYR A 2 9.47 59.18 0.89
C TYR A 2 10.83 58.46 0.84
N LYS A 3 11.92 59.07 1.34
CA LYS A 3 13.26 58.43 1.38
C LYS A 3 13.30 57.17 2.26
N ARG A 4 12.62 57.16 3.41
CA ARG A 4 12.55 55.99 4.31
C ARG A 4 11.70 54.88 3.70
N TYR A 5 10.61 55.24 3.02
CA TYR A 5 9.78 54.29 2.27
C TYR A 5 10.58 53.61 1.15
N LYS A 6 11.37 54.38 0.39
CA LYS A 6 12.21 53.84 -0.68
C LYS A 6 13.27 52.86 -0.15
N GLN A 7 13.95 53.22 0.94
CA GLN A 7 14.91 52.32 1.61
C GLN A 7 14.24 51.04 2.12
N TYR A 8 13.04 51.14 2.67
CA TYR A 8 12.30 49.96 3.14
C TYR A 8 11.91 49.04 1.98
N TYR A 9 11.48 49.61 0.85
CA TYR A 9 11.15 48.86 -0.36
C TYR A 9 12.38 48.16 -0.96
N GLU A 10 13.52 48.85 -1.01
CA GLU A 10 14.79 48.27 -1.47
C GLU A 10 15.26 47.13 -0.56
N GLN A 11 15.12 47.27 0.77
CA GLN A 11 15.41 46.21 1.74
C GLN A 11 14.48 45.01 1.58
N LEU A 12 13.17 45.25 1.38
CA LEU A 12 12.19 44.18 1.16
C LEU A 12 12.50 43.41 -0.13
N GLN A 13 12.85 44.10 -1.22
CA GLN A 13 13.24 43.47 -2.49
C GLN A 13 14.53 42.66 -2.36
N ALA A 14 15.52 43.15 -1.61
CA ALA A 14 16.75 42.41 -1.35
C ALA A 14 16.50 41.12 -0.54
N VAL A 15 15.59 41.17 0.43
CA VAL A 15 15.16 40.00 1.21
C VAL A 15 14.35 39.03 0.35
N MET A 16 13.46 39.52 -0.52
CA MET A 16 12.72 38.66 -1.45
C MET A 16 13.65 37.96 -2.46
N GLY A 17 14.64 38.68 -3.00
CA GLY A 17 15.66 38.10 -3.87
C GLY A 17 16.57 37.08 -3.18
N SER A 18 16.82 37.22 -1.87
CA SER A 18 17.58 36.21 -1.12
C SER A 18 16.78 34.91 -0.91
N PHE A 19 15.45 34.97 -0.90
CA PHE A 19 14.58 33.79 -0.87
C PHE A 19 14.42 33.10 -2.24
N GLU A 20 14.73 33.76 -3.36
CA GLU A 20 14.81 33.09 -4.67
C GLU A 20 16.00 32.10 -4.77
N CYS A 21 16.91 32.12 -3.78
CA CYS A 21 17.93 31.11 -3.57
C CYS A 21 17.49 30.03 -2.55
N VAL A 22 16.21 29.63 -2.57
CA VAL A 22 15.76 28.36 -1.98
C VAL A 22 15.67 27.35 -3.11
N ALA A 23 16.55 26.35 -3.06
CA ALA A 23 16.61 25.26 -4.03
C ALA A 23 15.23 24.63 -4.32
N GLY A 24 14.77 24.71 -5.58
CA GLY A 24 14.01 23.60 -6.17
C GLY A 24 12.53 23.77 -6.45
N LEU A 25 12.01 24.93 -6.87
CA LEU A 25 10.68 25.00 -7.52
C LEU A 25 10.58 24.04 -8.72
N GLY A 26 11.65 23.89 -9.50
CA GLY A 26 11.74 22.91 -10.58
C GLY A 26 11.79 21.44 -10.11
N HIS A 27 12.29 21.17 -8.91
CA HIS A 27 12.35 19.82 -8.34
C HIS A 27 11.04 19.44 -7.64
N ALA A 28 10.33 20.39 -7.02
CA ALA A 28 9.05 20.17 -6.36
C ALA A 28 7.87 20.09 -7.34
N ALA A 29 7.92 20.84 -8.45
CA ALA A 29 6.88 20.86 -9.49
C ALA A 29 6.45 19.47 -10.00
N PRO A 30 7.33 18.51 -10.34
CA PRO A 30 6.91 17.19 -10.79
C PRO A 30 6.20 16.39 -9.70
N TYR A 31 6.64 16.48 -8.44
CA TYR A 31 5.98 15.80 -7.32
C TYR A 31 4.63 16.43 -6.97
N ALA A 32 4.53 17.75 -7.01
CA ALA A 32 3.27 18.47 -6.84
C ALA A 32 2.27 18.08 -7.94
N SER A 33 2.70 18.06 -9.21
CA SER A 33 1.90 17.61 -10.35
C SER A 33 1.43 16.16 -10.18
N LEU A 34 2.33 15.26 -9.76
CA LEU A 34 1.99 13.85 -9.52
C LEU A 34 0.97 13.70 -8.38
N THR A 35 1.14 14.47 -7.31
CA THR A 35 0.23 14.48 -6.16
C THR A 35 -1.15 14.99 -6.56
N LEU A 36 -1.22 16.11 -7.28
CA LEU A 36 -2.48 16.66 -7.79
C LEU A 36 -3.20 15.69 -8.73
N LYS A 37 -2.46 15.00 -9.62
CA LYS A 37 -3.02 13.96 -10.49
C LYS A 37 -3.55 12.76 -9.69
N SER A 38 -2.82 12.32 -8.68
CA SER A 38 -3.23 11.22 -7.79
C SER A 38 -4.51 11.57 -7.03
N LEU A 39 -4.53 12.76 -6.41
CA LEU A 39 -5.68 13.28 -5.68
C LEU A 39 -6.90 13.44 -6.59
N SER A 40 -6.74 14.02 -7.77
CA SER A 40 -7.83 14.17 -8.74
C SER A 40 -8.47 12.83 -9.12
N LYS A 41 -7.66 11.79 -9.36
CA LYS A 41 -8.17 10.43 -9.62
C LYS A 41 -8.92 9.87 -8.41
N HIS A 42 -8.37 10.04 -7.21
CA HIS A 42 -9.00 9.56 -5.98
C HIS A 42 -10.36 10.24 -5.74
N PHE A 43 -10.42 11.56 -5.83
CA PHE A 43 -11.67 12.31 -5.68
C PHE A 43 -12.69 11.96 -6.77
N LYS A 44 -12.25 11.72 -8.02
CA LYS A 44 -13.14 11.25 -9.09
C LYS A 44 -13.74 9.87 -8.76
N CYS A 45 -12.92 8.94 -8.29
CA CYS A 45 -13.38 7.62 -7.87
C CYS A 45 -14.38 7.71 -6.70
N LEU A 46 -14.05 8.48 -5.67
CA LEU A 46 -14.91 8.71 -4.52
C LEU A 46 -16.24 9.34 -4.92
N LYS A 47 -16.22 10.37 -5.78
CA LYS A 47 -17.42 11.02 -6.31
C LYS A 47 -18.31 10.01 -7.04
N ASN A 48 -17.73 9.18 -7.90
CA ASN A 48 -18.48 8.17 -8.63
C ASN A 48 -19.09 7.14 -7.68
N ALA A 49 -18.33 6.62 -6.71
CA ALA A 49 -18.85 5.69 -5.71
C ALA A 49 -20.02 6.26 -4.89
N ILE A 50 -19.94 7.54 -4.48
CA ILE A 50 -21.04 8.20 -3.78
C ILE A 50 -22.25 8.38 -4.71
N THR A 51 -22.01 8.76 -5.98
CA THR A 51 -23.08 8.92 -6.97
C THR A 51 -23.78 7.61 -7.23
N ASP A 52 -23.03 6.52 -7.40
CA ASP A 52 -23.55 5.18 -7.61
C ASP A 52 -24.42 4.77 -6.41
N GLN A 53 -23.94 4.95 -5.18
CA GLN A 53 -24.71 4.67 -3.96
C GLN A 53 -26.01 5.49 -3.88
N LEU A 54 -25.96 6.77 -4.25
CA LEU A 54 -27.16 7.61 -4.30
C LEU A 54 -28.13 7.17 -5.40
N GLN A 55 -27.64 6.76 -6.56
CA GLN A 55 -28.47 6.25 -7.65
C GLN A 55 -29.07 4.88 -7.31
N PHE A 56 -28.30 3.97 -6.72
CA PHE A 56 -28.79 2.68 -6.23
C PHE A 56 -29.87 2.85 -5.15
N SER A 57 -29.66 3.73 -4.17
CA SER A 57 -30.66 4.02 -3.14
C SER A 57 -31.90 4.74 -3.68
N THR A 58 -31.74 5.62 -4.67
CA THR A 58 -32.85 6.30 -5.36
C THR A 58 -33.66 5.30 -6.20
N ASN A 59 -33.00 4.45 -6.97
CA ASN A 59 -33.64 3.43 -7.80
C ASN A 59 -34.32 2.34 -6.94
N TYR A 60 -33.73 1.97 -5.80
CA TYR A 60 -34.37 1.06 -4.84
C TYR A 60 -35.67 1.62 -4.26
N LYS A 61 -35.75 2.95 -4.02
CA LYS A 61 -37.00 3.60 -3.58
C LYS A 61 -38.06 3.69 -4.69
N ILE A 62 -37.65 3.78 -5.95
CA ILE A 62 -38.58 3.81 -7.10
C ILE A 62 -39.14 2.40 -7.39
N GLN A 63 -38.35 1.34 -7.20
CA GLN A 63 -38.81 -0.05 -7.39
C GLN A 63 -39.85 -0.49 -6.33
N GLN A 64 -39.85 0.10 -5.13
CA GLN A 64 -40.81 -0.23 -4.06
C GLN A 64 -42.21 0.40 -4.28
N ARG A 65 -42.41 1.24 -5.31
CA ARG A 65 -43.72 1.86 -5.60
C ARG A 65 -44.47 1.23 -6.78
N GLY A 66 -43.93 0.21 -7.44
CA GLY A 66 -44.64 -0.48 -8.51
C GLY A 66 -44.17 -1.92 -8.70
N HIS A 67 -45.16 -2.82 -8.76
CA HIS A 67 -45.08 -4.26 -9.12
C HIS A 67 -44.73 -5.19 -7.93
N VAL A 68 -45.69 -5.89 -7.28
CA VAL A 68 -46.60 -6.96 -7.75
C VAL A 68 -45.85 -8.09 -8.47
N MET A 69 -46.22 -9.33 -8.16
CA MET A 69 -45.65 -10.61 -8.61
C MET A 69 -45.26 -10.65 -10.11
N ASN A 70 -44.19 -11.37 -10.48
CA ASN A 70 -44.28 -12.71 -11.12
C ASN A 70 -42.92 -13.28 -11.57
N SER A 71 -42.95 -14.58 -11.86
CA SER A 71 -41.90 -15.58 -12.11
C SER A 71 -41.02 -15.43 -13.37
N GLU A 72 -39.84 -16.07 -13.30
CA GLU A 72 -39.16 -16.88 -14.34
C GLU A 72 -38.35 -16.29 -15.53
N ASN A 73 -37.07 -16.75 -15.59
CA ASN A 73 -36.27 -17.18 -16.77
C ASN A 73 -35.34 -16.21 -17.56
N LYS A 74 -34.05 -16.65 -17.60
CA LYS A 74 -33.08 -16.67 -18.73
C LYS A 74 -32.19 -15.45 -19.11
N THR A 75 -30.87 -15.70 -19.00
CA THR A 75 -29.73 -15.40 -19.93
C THR A 75 -29.32 -13.97 -20.35
N ASP A 76 -27.98 -13.79 -20.27
CA ASP A 76 -27.07 -13.11 -21.22
C ASP A 76 -26.63 -11.62 -21.08
N PHE A 77 -25.30 -11.51 -20.86
CA PHE A 77 -24.29 -10.59 -21.41
C PHE A 77 -24.31 -9.07 -21.17
N LEU A 78 -23.10 -8.56 -20.85
CA LEU A 78 -22.33 -7.38 -21.34
C LEU A 78 -21.31 -7.02 -20.22
N GLY A 79 -19.97 -7.06 -20.32
CA GLY A 79 -19.06 -6.96 -21.46
C GLY A 79 -18.42 -5.57 -21.52
N PHE A 80 -17.28 -5.33 -20.85
CA PHE A 80 -16.37 -4.25 -21.30
C PHE A 80 -14.89 -4.57 -21.03
N LYS A 81 -14.19 -4.77 -22.14
CA LYS A 81 -12.74 -4.98 -22.31
C LYS A 81 -12.08 -3.61 -22.40
N GLY A 82 -11.00 -3.40 -21.67
CA GLY A 82 -10.21 -2.17 -21.72
C GLY A 82 -8.77 -2.46 -21.33
N SER A 83 -8.04 -3.06 -22.27
CA SER A 83 -6.60 -3.24 -22.24
C SER A 83 -5.92 -1.87 -22.29
N ASP A 84 -4.95 -1.62 -21.41
CA ASP A 84 -3.81 -0.78 -21.79
C ASP A 84 -2.54 -1.29 -21.11
N SER A 85 -1.75 -2.00 -21.92
CA SER A 85 -0.37 -2.35 -21.63
C SER A 85 0.50 -1.15 -21.98
N SER A 86 1.21 -0.57 -21.02
CA SER A 86 2.56 -0.07 -21.30
C SER A 86 3.33 0.32 -20.04
N ARG A 87 4.48 -0.38 -19.91
CA ARG A 87 5.79 0.12 -19.48
C ARG A 87 6.00 0.28 -17.98
N GLY A 88 6.72 -0.71 -17.45
CA GLY A 88 7.32 -0.67 -16.15
C GLY A 88 8.44 0.37 -16.03
N LEU A 89 8.93 0.49 -14.80
CA LEU A 89 10.26 1.01 -14.54
C LEU A 89 10.81 0.34 -13.29
N CYS A 90 11.95 -0.33 -13.48
CA CYS A 90 12.80 -0.83 -12.40
C CYS A 90 13.65 0.33 -11.86
N SER A 91 13.87 0.30 -10.54
CA SER A 91 15.04 0.73 -9.76
C SER A 91 16.07 1.71 -10.35
N ALA A 92 16.47 2.72 -9.55
CA ALA A 92 17.70 2.69 -8.75
C ALA A 92 18.09 4.08 -8.17
N GLY A 93 18.62 4.08 -6.93
CA GLY A 93 19.50 5.11 -6.34
C GLY A 93 18.82 6.43 -5.92
N GLN A 94 19.09 7.10 -4.80
CA GLN A 94 20.18 7.05 -3.82
C GLN A 94 19.67 7.57 -2.47
N ARG A 95 20.28 7.06 -1.40
CA ARG A 95 20.08 7.40 0.02
C ARG A 95 20.60 8.80 0.33
N HIS A 96 20.08 9.44 1.39
CA HIS A 96 20.78 10.05 2.56
C HIS A 96 19.67 10.43 3.57
N GLY A 97 19.77 9.97 4.82
CA GLY A 97 18.67 9.99 5.79
C GLY A 97 18.88 10.96 6.96
N PHE A 98 17.79 11.23 7.70
CA PHE A 98 17.76 11.50 9.14
C PHE A 98 16.37 11.10 9.71
N PRO A 99 16.26 10.75 11.00
CA PRO A 99 15.18 9.94 11.56
C PRO A 99 14.11 10.80 12.25
N ASP A 100 12.82 10.53 12.03
CA ASP A 100 11.84 10.60 13.12
C ASP A 100 10.56 9.80 12.81
N HIS A 101 9.95 9.31 13.88
CA HIS A 101 8.98 8.24 14.01
C HIS A 101 7.55 8.63 13.61
N HIS A 102 7.31 8.79 12.31
CA HIS A 102 5.98 8.56 11.75
C HIS A 102 5.99 7.27 10.95
N ALA A 103 5.73 6.15 11.63
CA ALA A 103 5.46 4.90 10.96
C ALA A 103 4.33 5.15 9.93
N PRO A 104 4.55 4.93 8.62
CA PRO A 104 3.50 5.12 7.66
C PRO A 104 2.40 4.09 7.95
N VAL A 105 1.19 4.60 8.19
CA VAL A 105 -0.08 3.88 8.43
C VAL A 105 -0.48 2.95 7.26
N TRP A 106 0.33 2.89 6.21
CA TRP A 106 0.23 1.90 5.14
C TRP A 106 1.35 0.86 5.27
N ARG A 107 1.29 0.03 6.32
CA ARG A 107 1.94 -1.28 6.25
C ARG A 107 0.92 -2.26 5.68
N PRO A 108 1.07 -2.73 4.43
CA PRO A 108 0.31 -3.89 3.95
C PRO A 108 0.43 -4.97 5.02
N HIS A 109 -0.65 -5.60 5.42
CA HIS A 109 -0.69 -6.58 6.52
C HIS A 109 0.55 -7.51 6.45
N ARG A 110 1.60 -7.18 7.24
CA ARG A 110 2.95 -7.76 7.06
C ARG A 110 3.02 -9.06 7.85
N GLY A 111 2.35 -10.08 7.33
CA GLY A 111 2.30 -11.37 8.00
C GLY A 111 1.78 -12.45 7.06
N LEU A 112 2.23 -13.67 7.31
CA LEU A 112 1.55 -14.85 6.79
C LEU A 112 0.24 -15.03 7.58
N PRO A 113 -0.79 -15.68 7.00
CA PRO A 113 -2.02 -15.99 7.71
C PRO A 113 -1.73 -16.70 9.04
N GLU A 114 -2.44 -16.33 10.11
CA GLU A 114 -2.18 -16.87 11.45
C GLU A 114 -2.24 -18.40 11.48
N ARG A 115 -3.25 -18.99 10.81
CA ARG A 115 -3.37 -20.44 10.62
C ARG A 115 -2.12 -21.07 10.01
N ALA A 116 -1.53 -20.44 9.00
CA ALA A 116 -0.30 -20.92 8.38
C ALA A 116 0.88 -20.84 9.35
N VAL A 117 1.01 -19.73 10.08
CA VAL A 117 2.07 -19.54 11.06
C VAL A 117 1.99 -20.56 12.19
N THR A 118 0.79 -20.92 12.65
CA THR A 118 0.60 -21.95 13.69
C THR A 118 1.15 -23.30 13.27
N VAL A 119 0.90 -23.75 12.04
CA VAL A 119 1.46 -24.99 11.49
C VAL A 119 2.98 -24.93 11.43
N LEU A 120 3.54 -23.82 10.95
CA LEU A 120 5.00 -23.64 10.86
C LEU A 120 5.67 -23.61 12.23
N ARG A 121 5.05 -22.98 13.23
CA ARG A 121 5.53 -22.98 14.63
C ARG A 121 5.48 -24.37 15.25
N ALA A 122 4.41 -25.14 15.01
CA ALA A 122 4.31 -26.51 15.51
C ALA A 122 5.48 -27.36 15.01
N TRP A 123 5.78 -27.30 13.70
CA TRP A 123 6.94 -28.01 13.15
C TRP A 123 8.26 -27.51 13.74
N LEU A 124 8.43 -26.20 13.91
CA LEU A 124 9.64 -25.60 14.49
C LEU A 124 9.93 -26.14 15.90
N PHE A 125 8.90 -26.24 16.75
CA PHE A 125 9.05 -26.73 18.12
C PHE A 125 9.23 -28.26 18.19
N ASP A 126 8.59 -29.00 17.29
CA ASP A 126 8.84 -30.43 17.14
C ASP A 126 10.31 -30.72 16.75
N HIS A 127 10.88 -29.86 15.89
CA HIS A 127 12.27 -29.93 15.44
C HIS A 127 13.18 -28.94 16.18
N PHE A 128 12.97 -28.73 17.48
CA PHE A 128 13.64 -27.67 18.24
C PHE A 128 15.17 -27.80 18.24
N LEU A 129 15.75 -29.00 18.30
CA LEU A 129 17.20 -29.15 18.29
C LEU A 129 17.85 -28.83 16.93
N HIS A 130 17.12 -29.09 15.85
CA HIS A 130 17.61 -28.87 14.48
C HIS A 130 16.49 -28.35 13.57
N PRO A 131 16.12 -27.05 13.69
CA PRO A 131 14.98 -26.46 12.98
C PRO A 131 15.29 -26.13 11.51
N TYR A 132 15.82 -27.09 10.76
CA TYR A 132 16.21 -26.96 9.36
C TYR A 132 15.36 -27.92 8.51
N PRO A 133 14.22 -27.45 7.95
CA PRO A 133 13.35 -28.31 7.16
C PRO A 133 14.05 -28.77 5.89
N THR A 134 13.92 -30.05 5.56
CA THR A 134 14.36 -30.62 4.28
C THR A 134 13.49 -30.09 3.13
N ASP A 135 13.88 -30.34 1.89
CA ASP A 135 13.06 -29.89 0.75
C ASP A 135 11.70 -30.60 0.69
N THR A 136 11.64 -31.84 1.17
CA THR A 136 10.39 -32.59 1.35
C THR A 136 9.50 -31.94 2.42
N ASP A 137 10.08 -31.55 3.57
CA ASP A 137 9.33 -30.87 4.64
C ASP A 137 8.79 -29.52 4.17
N LYS A 138 9.60 -28.74 3.45
CA LYS A 138 9.17 -27.46 2.88
C LYS A 138 7.99 -27.64 1.93
N LEU A 139 7.98 -28.70 1.13
CA LEU A 139 6.87 -29.00 0.21
C LEU A 139 5.61 -29.42 0.98
N MET A 140 5.74 -30.27 1.99
CA MET A 140 4.65 -30.70 2.85
C MET A 140 4.03 -29.51 3.60
N LEU A 141 4.85 -28.67 4.22
CA LEU A 141 4.42 -27.47 4.95
C LEU A 141 3.77 -26.44 4.02
N ALA A 142 4.32 -26.24 2.81
CA ALA A 142 3.71 -25.40 1.78
C ALA A 142 2.28 -25.87 1.44
N LYS A 143 2.10 -27.18 1.24
CA LYS A 143 0.78 -27.77 0.95
C LYS A 143 -0.21 -27.58 2.11
N GLN A 144 0.22 -27.76 3.35
CA GLN A 144 -0.64 -27.62 4.53
C GLN A 144 -1.04 -26.15 4.80
N THR A 145 -0.12 -25.23 4.56
CA THR A 145 -0.30 -23.80 4.88
C THR A 145 -0.89 -22.98 3.74
N GLY A 146 -0.89 -23.51 2.51
CA GLY A 146 -1.26 -22.78 1.30
C GLY A 146 -0.22 -21.74 0.88
N LEU A 147 1.01 -21.87 1.36
CA LEU A 147 2.11 -20.96 1.04
C LEU A 147 3.02 -21.54 -0.05
N SER A 148 3.77 -20.68 -0.73
CA SER A 148 4.84 -21.13 -1.61
C SER A 148 6.02 -21.71 -0.82
N ARG A 149 6.77 -22.63 -1.43
CA ARG A 149 8.00 -23.20 -0.85
C ARG A 149 9.01 -22.13 -0.43
N ASN A 150 9.09 -21.04 -1.21
CA ASN A 150 9.97 -19.91 -0.90
C ASN A 150 9.50 -19.12 0.34
N GLN A 151 8.19 -18.91 0.51
CA GLN A 151 7.64 -18.27 1.71
C GLN A 151 7.91 -19.10 2.96
N VAL A 152 7.76 -20.43 2.88
CA VAL A 152 8.10 -21.34 3.97
C VAL A 152 9.59 -21.24 4.32
N SER A 153 10.47 -21.32 3.30
CA SER A 153 11.92 -21.19 3.50
C SER A 153 12.30 -19.87 4.19
N ASN A 154 11.77 -18.75 3.71
CA ASN A 154 12.04 -17.43 4.28
C ASN A 154 11.50 -17.30 5.70
N TRP A 155 10.35 -17.91 5.98
CA TRP A 155 9.79 -17.92 7.32
C TRP A 155 10.72 -18.66 8.29
N PHE A 156 11.24 -19.85 7.94
CA PHE A 156 12.14 -20.61 8.82
C PHE A 156 13.48 -19.91 9.06
N ILE A 157 14.02 -19.21 8.05
CA ILE A 157 15.21 -18.37 8.24
C ILE A 157 14.93 -17.29 9.30
N ASN A 158 13.80 -16.60 9.19
CA ASN A 158 13.45 -15.53 10.12
C ASN A 158 13.09 -16.06 11.52
N ALA A 159 12.32 -17.13 11.59
CA ALA A 159 11.88 -17.76 12.82
C ALA A 159 13.05 -18.30 13.63
N ARG A 160 14.06 -18.89 12.98
CA ARG A 160 15.28 -19.32 13.65
C ARG A 160 16.00 -18.18 14.34
N VAL A 161 16.12 -17.03 13.68
CA VAL A 161 16.84 -15.87 14.25
C VAL A 161 16.03 -15.17 15.34
N ARG A 162 14.70 -15.11 15.21
CA ARG A 162 13.85 -14.29 16.10
C ARG A 162 13.16 -15.06 17.22
N VAL A 163 12.92 -16.35 17.04
CA VAL A 163 12.19 -17.19 17.99
C VAL A 163 13.15 -18.20 18.59
N TRP A 164 13.80 -19.01 17.76
CA TRP A 164 14.62 -20.11 18.25
C TRP A 164 15.92 -19.66 18.93
N LYS A 165 16.70 -18.76 18.29
CA LYS A 165 18.02 -18.34 18.80
C LYS A 165 17.93 -17.75 20.22
N PRO A 166 17.03 -16.80 20.53
CA PRO A 166 16.86 -16.33 21.91
C PRO A 166 16.53 -17.45 22.90
N MET A 167 15.70 -18.42 22.51
CA MET A 167 15.31 -19.53 23.39
C MET A 167 16.46 -20.50 23.70
N VAL A 168 17.45 -20.62 22.81
CA VAL A 168 18.60 -21.51 23.01
C VAL A 168 19.75 -20.81 23.73
N GLU A 169 19.93 -19.50 23.52
CA GLU A 169 21.02 -18.73 24.14
C GLU A 169 20.71 -18.30 25.58
N GLU A 170 19.43 -18.30 26.00
CA GLU A 170 18.99 -17.92 27.35
C GLU A 170 18.77 -19.13 28.31
N ILE A 171 19.11 -20.34 27.87
CA ILE A 171 19.09 -21.58 28.67
C ILE A 171 20.50 -21.90 29.17
#